data_AF-A0A9W6EKK9-F1
#
_entry.id   AF-A0A9W6EKK9-F1
#
_cell.length_a   1.000
_cell.length_b   1.000
_cell.length_c   1.000
_cell.angle_alpha   90.00
_cell.angle_beta   90.00
_cell.angle_gamma   90.00
#
_symmetry.space_group_name_H-M   'P 1'
#
loop_
_entity.id
_entity.type
_entity.pdbx_description
1 polymer ?
#
loop_
_entity_poly.entity_id
_entity_poly.type
_entity_poly.pdbx_seq_one_letter_code
_entity_poly.pdbx_strand_id
1 'polypeptide(L)'
;MRIADVGAGTAIWLTDLANKLPKSVRLDGLDVSFDAAPRREWLPQNVTLQYWDIKSPVPEHLVGAYDLVNVRYLTVVLRNSEIKDALNNLSRLLINLKRWLEPGGYLQWTDTDMCSIRPVKLRPDISDEPLKRLESVLRGNDERFYTSWVPDLGTRFQEAKFLDVDVDRRDPPHYIAQSLFDCVMVAVEVSTRNKDLDEQKAQELRGTLRDAAKASREGSYLQYTYYRVIGRKATSADEL
;
A
#
# COMPACT_ATOMS: atom_id res chain seq x y z
N MET A 1 16.55 16.35 5.70
CA MET A 1 15.35 15.67 5.18
C MET A 1 15.19 14.33 5.87
N ARG A 2 13.99 14.03 6.34
CA ARG A 2 13.59 12.78 6.99
C ARG A 2 12.30 12.26 6.34
N ILE A 3 12.30 10.99 5.96
CA ILE A 3 11.21 10.35 5.22
C ILE A 3 10.72 9.14 6.01
N ALA A 4 9.40 8.99 6.14
CA ALA A 4 8.77 7.79 6.70
C ALA A 4 8.13 6.94 5.59
N ASP A 5 8.19 5.61 5.73
CA ASP A 5 7.34 4.65 5.04
C ASP A 5 6.47 3.95 6.08
N VAL A 6 5.16 4.18 6.05
CA VAL A 6 4.19 3.63 7.02
C VAL A 6 3.53 2.39 6.41
N GLY A 7 3.50 1.29 7.15
CA GLY A 7 3.22 -0.03 6.60
C GLY A 7 4.41 -0.56 5.78
N ALA A 8 5.64 -0.32 6.26
CA ALA A 8 6.86 -0.58 5.51
C ALA A 8 7.07 -2.07 5.15
N GLY A 9 6.49 -3.00 5.92
CA GLY A 9 6.55 -4.45 5.69
C GLY A 9 7.98 -4.97 5.52
N THR A 10 8.35 -5.31 4.29
CA THR A 10 9.70 -5.78 3.93
C THR A 10 10.77 -4.69 3.90
N ALA A 11 10.39 -3.43 4.12
CA ALA A 11 11.22 -2.23 3.95
C ALA A 11 11.76 -2.03 2.52
N ILE A 12 11.21 -2.73 1.52
CA ILE A 12 11.75 -2.71 0.15
C ILE A 12 11.76 -1.33 -0.50
N TRP A 13 10.78 -0.48 -0.18
CA TRP A 13 10.72 0.89 -0.70
C TRP A 13 11.84 1.75 -0.13
N LEU A 14 12.09 1.64 1.19
CA LEU A 14 13.17 2.35 1.86
C LEU A 14 14.55 1.90 1.36
N THR A 15 14.76 0.60 1.16
CA THR A 15 16.06 0.07 0.70
C THR A 15 16.35 0.40 -0.76
N ASP A 16 15.34 0.41 -1.63
CA ASP A 16 15.46 0.93 -3.00
C ASP A 16 15.78 2.43 -3.02
N LEU A 17 15.14 3.21 -2.14
CA LEU A 17 15.35 4.66 -2.05
C LEU A 17 16.70 5.05 -1.44
N ALA A 18 17.22 4.28 -0.48
CA ALA A 18 18.48 4.57 0.23
C ALA A 18 19.72 4.67 -0.67
N ASN A 19 19.67 4.08 -1.87
CA ASN A 19 20.73 4.16 -2.86
C ASN A 19 20.56 5.31 -3.86
N LYS A 20 19.38 5.94 -3.88
CA LYS A 20 19.03 7.04 -4.80
C LYS A 20 19.12 8.41 -4.14
N LEU A 21 19.21 8.45 -2.82
CA LEU A 21 19.27 9.70 -2.04
C LEU A 21 20.63 9.93 -1.39
N PRO A 22 20.98 11.20 -1.09
CA PRO A 22 22.15 11.51 -0.26
C PRO A 22 22.11 10.76 1.07
N LYS A 23 23.28 10.31 1.55
CA LYS A 23 23.39 9.57 2.82
C LYS A 23 23.00 10.38 4.06
N SER A 24 22.86 11.70 3.92
CA SER A 24 22.33 12.60 4.96
C SER A 24 20.81 12.51 5.14
N VAL A 25 20.09 11.91 4.18
CA VAL A 25 18.64 11.68 4.31
C VAL A 25 18.39 10.51 5.25
N ARG A 26 17.55 10.74 6.25
CA ARG A 26 17.10 9.70 7.19
C ARG A 26 15.81 9.04 6.67
N LEU A 27 15.78 7.71 6.70
CA LEU A 27 14.70 6.89 6.19
C LEU A 27 14.17 5.99 7.32
N ASP A 28 12.91 6.16 7.70
CA ASP A 28 12.31 5.40 8.79
C ASP A 28 11.15 4.54 8.29
N GLY A 29 11.19 3.25 8.58
CA GLY A 29 10.07 2.33 8.38
C GLY A 29 9.25 2.21 9.65
N LEU A 30 7.94 2.38 9.52
CA LEU A 30 6.98 2.25 10.62
C LEU A 30 6.01 1.11 10.29
N ASP A 31 5.96 0.08 11.13
CA ASP A 31 5.10 -1.08 10.93
C ASP A 31 4.77 -1.76 12.26
N VAL A 32 3.74 -2.60 12.29
CA VAL A 32 3.40 -3.47 13.43
C VAL A 32 4.23 -4.75 13.47
N SER A 33 4.88 -5.13 12.36
CA SER A 33 5.85 -6.21 12.33
C SER A 33 6.94 -5.96 11.28
N PHE A 34 8.15 -6.45 11.56
CA PHE A 34 9.26 -6.48 10.61
C PHE A 34 9.78 -7.90 10.36
N ASP A 35 8.95 -8.93 10.61
CA ASP A 35 9.33 -10.33 10.37
C ASP A 35 9.67 -10.60 8.90
N ALA A 36 9.12 -9.80 7.99
CA ALA A 36 9.39 -9.86 6.56
C ALA A 36 10.53 -8.95 6.11
N ALA A 37 11.10 -8.13 6.99
CA ALA A 37 12.19 -7.21 6.67
C ALA A 37 13.56 -7.90 6.81
N PRO A 38 14.57 -7.44 6.05
CA PRO A 38 15.95 -7.85 6.30
C PRO A 38 16.38 -7.53 7.73
N ARG A 39 17.31 -8.33 8.26
CA ARG A 39 17.93 -8.02 9.56
C ARG A 39 18.68 -6.69 9.50
N ARG A 40 18.81 -6.03 10.65
CA ARG A 40 19.37 -4.68 10.77
C ARG A 40 20.76 -4.55 10.15
N GLU A 41 21.57 -5.60 10.21
CA GLU A 41 22.93 -5.68 9.68
C GLU A 41 22.98 -5.62 8.16
N TRP A 42 21.89 -5.94 7.47
CA TRP A 42 21.78 -5.88 6.01
C TRP A 42 21.10 -4.60 5.51
N LEU A 43 20.57 -3.77 6.43
CA LEU A 43 19.93 -2.52 6.06
C LEU A 43 20.97 -1.42 5.83
N PRO A 44 20.72 -0.50 4.87
CA PRO A 44 21.51 0.71 4.73
C PRO A 44 21.61 1.48 6.04
N GLN A 45 22.75 2.12 6.28
CA GLN A 45 23.01 2.81 7.56
C GLN A 45 22.00 3.91 7.88
N ASN A 46 21.43 4.55 6.86
CA ASN A 46 20.45 5.62 6.99
C ASN A 46 18.99 5.13 7.04
N VAL A 47 18.76 3.81 7.13
CA VAL A 47 17.44 3.19 7.30
C VAL A 47 17.29 2.71 8.74
N THR A 48 16.20 3.13 9.40
CA THR A 48 15.79 2.65 10.73
C THR A 48 14.39 2.05 10.64
N LEU A 49 14.16 0.94 11.34
CA LEU A 49 12.84 0.32 11.44
C LEU A 49 12.33 0.47 12.87
N GLN A 50 11.12 0.99 13.03
CA GLN A 50 10.50 1.24 14.33
C GLN A 50 9.08 0.68 14.34
N TYR A 51 8.72 0.00 15.43
CA TYR A 51 7.35 -0.45 15.64
C TYR A 51 6.41 0.75 15.80
N TRP A 52 5.33 0.78 15.01
CA TRP A 52 4.19 1.67 15.22
C TRP A 52 2.96 1.16 14.46
N ASP A 53 1.82 1.13 15.15
CA ASP A 53 0.52 0.87 14.53
C ASP A 53 -0.11 2.19 14.07
N ILE A 54 -0.39 2.31 12.77
CA ILE A 54 -1.06 3.47 12.17
C ILE A 54 -2.42 3.78 12.82
N LYS A 55 -3.08 2.79 13.44
CA LYS A 55 -4.36 2.93 14.13
C LYS A 55 -4.20 3.47 15.56
N SER A 56 -2.99 3.43 16.10
CA SER A 56 -2.68 3.90 17.45
C SER A 56 -2.30 5.39 17.45
N PRO A 57 -2.43 6.09 18.60
CA PRO A 57 -1.95 7.47 18.73
C PRO A 57 -0.50 7.63 18.29
N VAL A 58 -0.20 8.73 17.60
CA VAL A 58 1.18 9.04 17.15
C VAL A 58 2.08 9.30 18.37
N PRO A 59 3.19 8.56 18.53
CA PRO A 59 4.18 8.82 19.58
C PRO A 59 4.73 10.23 19.49
N GLU A 60 4.96 10.87 20.63
CA GLU A 60 5.37 12.28 20.72
C GLU A 60 6.62 12.60 19.89
N HIS A 61 7.63 11.70 19.90
CA HIS A 61 8.87 11.89 19.14
C HIS A 61 8.73 11.76 17.62
N LEU A 62 7.57 11.30 17.13
CA LEU A 62 7.24 11.21 15.70
C LEU A 62 6.36 12.37 15.21
N VAL A 63 5.76 13.15 16.13
CA VAL A 63 4.91 14.29 15.75
C VAL A 63 5.77 15.36 15.08
N GLY A 64 5.40 15.75 13.87
CA GLY A 64 6.10 16.78 13.11
C GLY A 64 7.53 16.41 12.72
N ALA A 65 7.85 15.12 12.67
CA ALA A 65 9.22 14.65 12.45
C ALA A 65 9.62 14.53 10.98
N TYR A 66 8.66 14.43 10.05
CA TYR A 66 8.91 13.99 8.69
C TYR A 66 8.59 15.05 7.63
N ASP A 67 9.49 15.20 6.66
CA ASP A 67 9.29 16.03 5.47
C ASP A 67 8.39 15.34 4.44
N LEU A 68 8.45 14.01 4.38
CA LEU A 68 7.65 13.15 3.51
C LEU A 68 7.21 11.89 4.28
N VAL A 69 5.94 11.55 4.16
CA VAL A 69 5.38 10.27 4.61
C VAL A 69 4.85 9.54 3.39
N ASN A 70 5.32 8.32 3.19
CA ASN A 70 4.84 7.40 2.16
C ASN A 70 3.97 6.31 2.79
N VAL A 71 2.89 5.95 2.10
CA VAL A 71 1.97 4.87 2.47
C VAL A 71 1.67 4.07 1.22
N ARG A 72 1.64 2.74 1.33
CA ARG A 72 1.33 1.87 0.19
C ARG A 72 0.74 0.54 0.60
N TYR A 73 -0.21 0.06 -0.20
CA TYR A 73 -0.86 -1.26 -0.04
C TYR A 73 -1.54 -1.48 1.33
N LEU A 74 -2.09 -0.42 1.95
CA LEU A 74 -2.85 -0.55 3.18
C LEU A 74 -4.31 -0.95 2.94
N THR A 75 -4.73 -1.09 1.68
CA THR A 75 -6.05 -1.64 1.30
C THR A 75 -6.35 -3.00 1.93
N VAL A 76 -5.34 -3.82 2.23
CA VAL A 76 -5.52 -5.13 2.89
C VAL A 76 -5.50 -5.05 4.43
N VAL A 77 -5.33 -3.85 4.99
CA VAL A 77 -5.14 -3.61 6.43
C VAL A 77 -6.23 -2.72 7.02
N LEU A 78 -6.63 -1.67 6.30
CA LEU A 78 -7.56 -0.66 6.76
C LEU A 78 -8.98 -0.90 6.25
N ARG A 79 -9.96 -0.66 7.12
CA ARG A 79 -11.38 -0.55 6.75
C ARG A 79 -11.71 0.88 6.36
N ASN A 80 -12.78 1.06 5.60
CA ASN A 80 -13.28 2.38 5.21
C ASN A 80 -13.50 3.33 6.42
N SER A 81 -14.02 2.79 7.52
CA SER A 81 -14.27 3.55 8.77
C SER A 81 -12.99 4.04 9.46
N GLU A 82 -11.84 3.41 9.20
CA GLU A 82 -10.56 3.72 9.84
C GLU A 82 -9.75 4.77 9.05
N ILE A 83 -10.12 5.07 7.80
CA ILE A 83 -9.33 5.93 6.91
C ILE A 83 -9.19 7.36 7.44
N LYS A 84 -10.25 7.90 8.07
CA LYS A 84 -10.22 9.24 8.63
C LYS A 84 -9.19 9.36 9.76
N ASP A 85 -9.19 8.40 10.67
CA ASP A 85 -8.27 8.39 11.81
C ASP A 85 -6.83 8.09 11.37
N ALA A 86 -6.65 7.20 10.39
CA ALA A 86 -5.36 6.95 9.77
C ALA A 86 -4.79 8.22 9.10
N LEU A 87 -5.59 8.94 8.30
CA LEU A 87 -5.18 10.22 7.70
C LEU A 87 -4.81 11.27 8.75
N ASN A 88 -5.57 11.34 9.85
CA ASN A 88 -5.25 12.24 10.96
C ASN A 88 -3.88 11.89 11.57
N ASN A 89 -3.63 10.62 11.86
CA ASN A 89 -2.34 10.17 12.38
C ASN A 89 -1.18 10.42 11.40
N LEU A 90 -1.36 10.11 10.11
CA LEU A 90 -0.37 10.40 9.07
C LEU A 90 -0.06 11.89 8.95
N SER A 91 -1.08 12.74 9.03
CA SER A 91 -0.89 14.19 9.01
C SER A 91 -0.04 14.68 10.19
N ARG A 92 -0.21 14.08 11.39
CA ARG A 92 0.54 14.45 12.59
C ARG A 92 2.03 14.11 12.49
N LEU A 93 2.42 13.13 11.68
CA LEU A 93 3.83 12.81 11.42
C LEU A 93 4.56 13.92 10.66
N LEU A 94 3.83 14.68 9.84
CA LEU A 94 4.41 15.68 8.94
C LEU A 94 4.77 16.97 9.65
N ILE A 95 5.95 17.49 9.31
CA ILE A 95 6.46 18.78 9.78
C ILE A 95 5.41 19.89 9.57
N ASN A 96 5.32 20.76 10.56
CA ASN A 96 4.53 21.98 10.50
C ASN A 96 5.49 23.18 10.37
N LEU A 97 5.49 23.84 9.21
CA LEU A 97 6.36 24.99 8.95
C LEU A 97 5.71 26.32 9.39
N LYS A 98 5.17 26.35 10.62
CA LYS A 98 4.42 27.49 11.19
C LYS A 98 5.15 28.84 11.06
N ARG A 99 6.47 28.83 11.20
CA ARG A 99 7.30 30.05 11.20
C ARG A 99 7.39 30.77 9.85
N TRP A 100 7.11 30.09 8.75
CA TRP A 100 7.39 30.60 7.40
C TRP A 100 6.14 30.80 6.55
N LEU A 101 4.95 30.52 7.10
CA LEU A 101 3.67 30.46 6.35
C LEU A 101 3.74 29.53 5.12
N GLU A 102 4.77 28.69 5.02
CA GLU A 102 4.90 27.70 3.99
C GLU A 102 4.13 26.44 4.38
N PRO A 103 3.53 25.71 3.41
CA PRO A 103 2.86 24.47 3.74
C PRO A 103 3.87 23.42 4.25
N GLY A 104 3.38 22.49 5.07
CA GLY A 104 4.19 21.49 5.76
C GLY A 104 4.71 20.37 4.84
N GLY A 105 4.99 19.21 5.44
CA GLY A 105 5.48 18.03 4.73
C GLY A 105 4.46 17.43 3.75
N TYR A 106 4.92 16.47 2.95
CA TYR A 106 4.12 15.77 1.95
C TYR A 106 3.64 14.41 2.43
N LEU A 107 2.38 14.07 2.14
CA LEU A 107 1.85 12.71 2.21
C LEU A 107 1.71 12.16 0.80
N GLN A 108 2.30 11.00 0.53
CA GLN A 108 2.05 10.21 -0.67
C GLN A 108 1.40 8.88 -0.26
N TRP A 109 0.22 8.58 -0.81
CA TRP A 109 -0.46 7.30 -0.62
C TRP A 109 -0.68 6.63 -1.96
N THR A 110 -0.13 5.43 -2.15
CA THR A 110 -0.38 4.59 -3.34
C THR A 110 -1.12 3.32 -2.97
N ASP A 111 -2.34 3.14 -3.46
CA ASP A 111 -3.12 1.94 -3.16
C ASP A 111 -3.89 1.40 -4.36
N THR A 112 -4.43 0.20 -4.19
CA THR A 112 -5.19 -0.51 -5.21
C THR A 112 -6.67 -0.57 -4.85
N ASP A 113 -7.53 -0.28 -5.83
CA ASP A 113 -8.96 -0.53 -5.72
C ASP A 113 -9.23 -2.01 -6.03
N MET A 114 -9.32 -2.81 -4.97
CA MET A 114 -9.63 -4.24 -5.01
C MET A 114 -11.02 -4.52 -5.61
N CYS A 115 -11.95 -3.57 -5.56
CA CYS A 115 -13.26 -3.72 -6.19
C CYS A 115 -13.18 -3.71 -7.73
N SER A 116 -12.16 -3.05 -8.29
CA SER A 116 -11.92 -2.93 -9.73
C SER A 116 -11.26 -4.16 -10.38
N ILE A 117 -11.07 -5.24 -9.61
CA ILE A 117 -10.52 -6.50 -10.09
C ILE A 117 -11.32 -7.00 -11.29
N ARG A 118 -10.61 -7.39 -12.36
CA ARG A 118 -11.21 -7.90 -13.59
C ARG A 118 -10.22 -8.74 -14.39
N PRO A 119 -10.68 -9.77 -15.11
CA PRO A 119 -9.82 -10.51 -16.03
C PRO A 119 -9.47 -9.65 -17.26
N VAL A 120 -8.20 -9.68 -17.65
CA VAL A 120 -7.70 -9.18 -18.93
C VAL A 120 -7.19 -10.36 -19.73
N LYS A 121 -7.52 -10.41 -21.02
CA LYS A 121 -7.16 -11.51 -21.92
C LYS A 121 -6.33 -11.01 -23.09
N LEU A 122 -5.30 -11.77 -23.46
CA LEU A 122 -4.54 -11.50 -24.68
C LEU A 122 -5.40 -11.63 -25.95
N ARG A 123 -6.34 -12.58 -25.97
CA ARG A 123 -7.26 -12.80 -27.08
C ARG A 123 -8.67 -13.20 -26.59
N PRO A 124 -9.73 -12.95 -27.37
CA PRO A 124 -11.11 -13.25 -26.95
C PRO A 124 -11.40 -14.74 -26.72
N ASP A 125 -10.72 -15.64 -27.45
CA ASP A 125 -10.90 -17.10 -27.41
C ASP A 125 -10.32 -17.76 -26.15
N ILE A 126 -9.44 -17.07 -25.42
CA ILE A 126 -8.91 -17.58 -24.14
C ILE A 126 -10.05 -17.56 -23.11
N SER A 127 -10.19 -18.65 -22.36
CA SER A 127 -11.16 -18.74 -21.27
C SER A 127 -10.75 -17.86 -20.09
N ASP A 128 -11.71 -17.12 -19.52
CA ASP A 128 -11.53 -16.34 -18.29
C ASP A 128 -11.93 -17.12 -17.03
N GLU A 129 -12.45 -18.34 -17.17
CA GLU A 129 -12.91 -19.16 -16.05
C GLU A 129 -11.86 -19.38 -14.96
N PRO A 130 -10.57 -19.68 -15.27
CA PRO A 130 -9.54 -19.79 -14.24
C PRO A 130 -9.36 -18.50 -13.43
N LEU A 131 -9.44 -17.35 -14.11
CA LEU A 131 -9.26 -16.04 -13.47
C LEU A 131 -10.49 -15.63 -12.66
N LYS A 132 -11.70 -15.94 -13.12
CA LYS A 132 -12.95 -15.72 -12.37
C LYS A 132 -12.98 -16.55 -11.08
N ARG A 133 -12.52 -17.80 -11.12
CA ARG A 133 -12.36 -18.62 -9.90
C ARG A 133 -11.39 -17.98 -8.92
N LEU A 134 -10.23 -17.52 -9.40
CA LEU A 134 -9.26 -16.84 -8.53
C LEU A 134 -9.79 -15.50 -8.02
N GLU A 135 -10.51 -14.72 -8.83
CA GLU A 135 -11.18 -13.49 -8.39
C GLU A 135 -12.12 -13.75 -7.22
N SER A 136 -12.93 -14.81 -7.29
CA SER A 136 -13.83 -15.19 -6.19
C SER A 136 -13.07 -15.49 -4.89
N VAL A 137 -11.93 -16.18 -4.99
CA VAL A 137 -11.03 -16.42 -3.85
C VAL A 137 -10.45 -15.12 -3.30
N LEU A 138 -9.98 -14.23 -4.17
CA LEU A 138 -9.34 -12.97 -3.80
C LEU A 138 -10.32 -11.96 -3.17
N ARG A 139 -11.55 -11.89 -3.67
CA ARG A 139 -12.60 -11.05 -3.08
C ARG A 139 -12.94 -11.53 -1.67
N GLY A 140 -13.10 -12.84 -1.48
CA GLY A 140 -13.42 -13.42 -0.18
C GLY A 140 -14.64 -12.76 0.49
N ASN A 141 -14.72 -12.87 1.81
CA ASN A 141 -15.79 -12.27 2.64
C ASN A 141 -15.26 -11.25 3.66
N ASP A 142 -13.98 -10.88 3.59
CA ASP A 142 -13.40 -9.91 4.51
C ASP A 142 -13.72 -8.49 4.03
N GLU A 143 -14.35 -7.69 4.88
CA GLU A 143 -14.71 -6.30 4.59
C GLU A 143 -13.51 -5.46 4.12
N ARG A 144 -12.29 -5.80 4.56
CA ARG A 144 -11.06 -5.09 4.15
C ARG A 144 -10.84 -5.14 2.64
N PHE A 145 -11.32 -6.16 1.93
CA PHE A 145 -11.18 -6.25 0.48
C PHE A 145 -12.24 -5.46 -0.30
N TYR A 146 -13.16 -4.79 0.40
CA TYR A 146 -14.14 -3.86 -0.18
C TYR A 146 -13.61 -2.43 -0.09
N THR A 147 -12.74 -2.09 -1.03
CA THR A 147 -11.86 -0.93 -0.94
C THR A 147 -12.40 0.25 -1.76
N SER A 148 -13.73 0.44 -1.74
CA SER A 148 -14.39 1.53 -2.45
C SER A 148 -13.95 2.93 -1.98
N TRP A 149 -13.25 3.01 -0.84
CA TRP A 149 -12.64 4.23 -0.34
C TRP A 149 -11.38 4.67 -1.11
N VAL A 150 -10.71 3.75 -1.84
CA VAL A 150 -9.46 4.05 -2.56
C VAL A 150 -9.70 5.09 -3.67
N PRO A 151 -10.72 4.96 -4.54
CA PRO A 151 -11.09 6.01 -5.49
C PRO A 151 -11.37 7.38 -4.85
N ASP A 152 -11.85 7.40 -3.60
CA ASP A 152 -12.21 8.62 -2.87
C ASP A 152 -11.04 9.27 -2.12
N LEU A 153 -9.83 8.69 -2.18
CA LEU A 153 -8.69 9.19 -1.40
C LEU A 153 -8.37 10.66 -1.67
N GLY A 154 -8.50 11.13 -2.92
CA GLY A 154 -8.30 12.53 -3.26
C GLY A 154 -9.24 13.46 -2.48
N THR A 155 -10.54 13.13 -2.45
CA THR A 155 -11.54 13.87 -1.67
C THR A 155 -11.22 13.83 -0.17
N ARG A 156 -10.82 12.67 0.34
CA ARG A 156 -10.47 12.50 1.77
C ARG A 156 -9.22 13.29 2.18
N PHE A 157 -8.24 13.44 1.29
CA PHE A 157 -7.10 14.33 1.51
C PHE A 157 -7.56 15.79 1.63
N GLN A 158 -8.47 16.24 0.77
CA GLN A 158 -9.03 17.59 0.84
C GLN A 158 -9.84 17.82 2.12
N GLU A 159 -10.67 16.85 2.53
CA GLU A 159 -11.41 16.89 3.80
C GLU A 159 -10.47 16.96 5.01
N ALA A 160 -9.36 16.23 4.96
CA ALA A 160 -8.26 16.27 5.93
C ALA A 160 -7.35 17.52 5.77
N LYS A 161 -7.74 18.50 4.95
CA LYS A 161 -7.05 19.79 4.77
C LYS A 161 -5.64 19.68 4.18
N PHE A 162 -5.36 18.65 3.41
CA PHE A 162 -4.17 18.67 2.55
C PHE A 162 -4.39 19.64 1.38
N LEU A 163 -3.34 20.37 1.05
CA LEU A 163 -3.24 21.30 -0.08
C LEU A 163 -2.61 20.59 -1.28
N ASP A 164 -2.72 21.21 -2.45
CA ASP A 164 -2.10 20.76 -3.71
C ASP A 164 -2.32 19.26 -3.99
N VAL A 165 -3.56 18.80 -3.77
CA VAL A 165 -3.89 17.37 -3.88
C VAL A 165 -3.84 16.95 -5.35
N ASP A 166 -2.85 16.11 -5.67
CA ASP A 166 -2.67 15.45 -6.97
C ASP A 166 -3.18 14.02 -6.89
N VAL A 167 -4.00 13.61 -7.85
CA VAL A 167 -4.55 12.26 -7.95
C VAL A 167 -4.17 11.68 -9.30
N ASP A 168 -3.45 10.56 -9.25
CA ASP A 168 -3.02 9.82 -10.41
C ASP A 168 -3.67 8.43 -10.39
N ARG A 169 -4.63 8.23 -11.30
CA ARG A 169 -5.32 6.95 -11.50
C ARG A 169 -4.71 6.23 -12.70
N ARG A 170 -4.20 5.02 -12.50
CA ARG A 170 -3.57 4.23 -13.58
C ARG A 170 -3.96 2.76 -13.54
N ASP A 171 -4.17 2.22 -14.73
CA ASP A 171 -4.02 0.79 -14.99
C ASP A 171 -2.57 0.55 -15.46
N PRO A 172 -1.78 -0.27 -14.75
CA PRO A 172 -0.44 -0.63 -15.20
C PRO A 172 -0.47 -1.21 -16.64
N PRO A 173 0.54 -0.91 -17.46
CA PRO A 173 0.64 -1.53 -18.78
C PRO A 173 0.78 -3.05 -18.64
N HIS A 174 0.33 -3.80 -19.65
CA HIS A 174 0.19 -5.27 -19.60
C HIS A 174 1.44 -6.01 -19.05
N TYR A 175 2.64 -5.61 -19.45
CA TYR A 175 3.89 -6.25 -19.01
C TYR A 175 4.18 -6.06 -17.51
N ILE A 176 3.74 -4.95 -16.91
CA ILE A 176 3.80 -4.74 -15.45
C ILE A 176 2.63 -5.44 -14.78
N ALA A 177 1.42 -5.29 -15.33
CA ALA A 177 0.20 -5.82 -14.73
C ALA A 177 0.24 -7.35 -14.57
N GLN A 178 0.74 -8.06 -15.57
CA GLN A 178 0.94 -9.51 -15.50
C GLN A 178 1.94 -9.89 -14.40
N SER A 179 3.04 -9.15 -14.27
CA SER A 179 4.04 -9.40 -13.21
C SER A 179 3.46 -9.14 -11.81
N LEU A 180 2.66 -8.08 -11.66
CA LEU A 180 1.95 -7.80 -10.41
C LEU A 180 0.95 -8.91 -10.07
N PHE A 181 0.22 -9.41 -11.06
CA PHE A 181 -0.69 -10.55 -10.88
C PHE A 181 0.05 -11.82 -10.43
N ASP A 182 1.21 -12.12 -11.02
CA ASP A 182 2.03 -13.24 -10.59
C ASP A 182 2.51 -13.07 -9.13
N CYS A 183 2.90 -11.86 -8.72
CA CYS A 183 3.21 -11.55 -7.33
C CYS A 183 1.99 -11.75 -6.39
N VAL A 184 0.78 -11.40 -6.83
CA VAL A 184 -0.45 -11.64 -6.04
C VAL A 184 -0.66 -13.14 -5.81
N MET A 185 -0.44 -13.98 -6.83
CA MET A 185 -0.55 -15.44 -6.66
C MET A 185 0.45 -15.97 -5.62
N VAL A 186 1.70 -15.50 -5.66
CA VAL A 186 2.72 -15.85 -4.65
C VAL A 186 2.31 -15.37 -3.26
N ALA A 187 1.79 -14.15 -3.14
CA ALA A 187 1.33 -13.61 -1.86
C ALA A 187 0.17 -14.41 -1.28
N VAL A 188 -0.82 -14.81 -2.10
CA VAL A 188 -1.90 -15.71 -1.69
C VAL A 188 -1.35 -17.03 -1.19
N GLU A 189 -0.46 -17.67 -1.96
CA GLU A 189 0.13 -18.95 -1.57
C GLU A 189 0.85 -18.86 -0.21
N VAL A 190 1.70 -17.85 -0.02
CA VAL A 190 2.40 -17.61 1.26
C VAL A 190 1.42 -17.34 2.39
N SER A 191 0.40 -16.51 2.17
CA SER A 191 -0.59 -16.16 3.20
C SER A 191 -1.37 -17.37 3.73
N THR A 192 -1.50 -18.42 2.92
CA THR A 192 -2.26 -19.63 3.28
C THR A 192 -1.45 -20.63 4.09
N ARG A 193 -0.11 -20.56 4.04
CA ARG A 193 0.78 -21.42 4.84
C ARG A 193 0.62 -21.17 6.34
N ASN A 194 0.22 -19.95 6.70
CA ASN A 194 0.02 -19.53 8.09
C ASN A 194 -1.45 -19.67 8.55
N LYS A 195 -2.33 -20.23 7.72
CA LYS A 195 -3.74 -20.46 8.05
C LYS A 195 -3.97 -21.95 8.27
N ASP A 196 -4.70 -22.28 9.33
CA ASP A 196 -5.24 -23.63 9.53
C ASP A 196 -6.39 -23.88 8.55
N LEU A 197 -6.04 -24.16 7.30
CA LEU A 197 -6.98 -24.58 6.26
C LEU A 197 -7.16 -26.09 6.33
N ASP A 198 -8.39 -26.55 6.18
CA ASP A 198 -8.64 -27.97 5.94
C ASP A 198 -7.97 -28.41 4.62
N GLU A 199 -7.58 -29.68 4.56
CA GLU A 199 -6.80 -30.23 3.45
C GLU A 199 -7.52 -30.10 2.11
N GLN A 200 -8.85 -30.22 2.11
CA GLN A 200 -9.67 -30.07 0.92
C GLN A 200 -9.61 -28.63 0.38
N LYS A 201 -9.87 -27.62 1.22
CA LYS A 201 -9.77 -26.20 0.82
C LYS A 201 -8.37 -25.83 0.37
N ALA A 202 -7.34 -26.38 1.03
CA ALA A 202 -5.96 -26.19 0.61
C ALA A 202 -5.71 -26.77 -0.80
N GLN A 203 -6.26 -27.95 -1.10
CA GLN A 203 -6.15 -28.57 -2.41
C GLN A 203 -6.91 -27.81 -3.50
N GLU A 204 -8.14 -27.35 -3.21
CA GLU A 204 -8.96 -26.53 -4.10
C GLU A 204 -8.27 -25.20 -4.44
N LEU A 205 -7.69 -24.55 -3.43
CA LEU A 205 -6.93 -23.31 -3.63
C LEU A 205 -5.69 -23.54 -4.48
N ARG A 206 -4.92 -24.60 -4.21
CA ARG A 206 -3.75 -24.96 -5.04
C ARG A 206 -4.14 -25.23 -6.50
N GLY A 207 -5.26 -25.93 -6.72
CA GLY A 207 -5.83 -26.13 -8.06
C GLY A 207 -6.17 -24.80 -8.74
N THR A 208 -6.82 -23.90 -8.01
CA THR A 208 -7.18 -22.56 -8.50
C THR A 208 -5.94 -21.73 -8.88
N LEU A 209 -4.93 -21.67 -8.01
CA LEU A 209 -3.67 -20.97 -8.28
C LEU A 209 -2.92 -21.57 -9.47
N ARG A 210 -2.87 -22.90 -9.59
CA ARG A 210 -2.23 -23.59 -10.72
C ARG A 210 -2.91 -23.24 -12.05
N ASP A 211 -4.23 -23.26 -12.09
CA ASP A 211 -5.00 -22.96 -13.30
C ASP A 211 -4.86 -21.49 -13.68
N ALA A 212 -4.89 -20.58 -12.70
CA ALA A 212 -4.65 -19.15 -12.92
C ALA A 212 -3.22 -18.85 -13.41
N ALA A 213 -2.21 -19.53 -12.85
CA ALA A 213 -0.84 -19.41 -13.33
C ALA A 213 -0.67 -19.93 -14.77
N LYS A 214 -1.43 -20.95 -15.17
CA LYS A 214 -1.49 -21.39 -16.58
C LYS A 214 -2.12 -20.30 -17.46
N ALA A 215 -3.22 -19.70 -17.03
CA ALA A 215 -3.84 -18.59 -17.76
C ALA A 215 -2.89 -17.38 -17.90
N SER A 216 -2.11 -17.05 -16.86
CA SER A 216 -1.05 -16.02 -16.92
C SER A 216 -0.07 -16.29 -18.05
N ARG A 217 0.48 -17.52 -18.13
CA ARG A 217 1.41 -17.91 -19.20
C ARG A 217 0.81 -17.87 -20.61
N GLU A 218 -0.51 -18.03 -20.73
CA GLU A 218 -1.23 -17.91 -21.99
C GLU A 218 -1.59 -16.45 -22.36
N GLY A 219 -1.26 -15.50 -21.47
CA GLY A 219 -1.40 -14.06 -21.69
C GLY A 219 -2.63 -13.44 -21.01
N SER A 220 -3.26 -14.11 -20.06
CA SER A 220 -4.43 -13.61 -19.34
C SER A 220 -4.15 -13.45 -17.85
N TYR A 221 -4.55 -12.33 -17.25
CA TYR A 221 -4.23 -12.02 -15.86
C TYR A 221 -5.35 -11.21 -15.18
N LEU A 222 -5.35 -11.12 -13.85
CA LEU A 222 -6.27 -10.22 -13.13
C LEU A 222 -5.65 -8.82 -13.01
N GLN A 223 -6.40 -7.81 -13.46
CA GLN A 223 -6.01 -6.40 -13.42
C GLN A 223 -6.72 -5.70 -12.26
N TYR A 224 -5.99 -4.81 -11.59
CA TYR A 224 -6.55 -3.82 -10.67
C TYR A 224 -6.25 -2.40 -11.16
N THR A 225 -7.07 -1.45 -10.71
CA THR A 225 -6.84 -0.02 -10.87
C THR A 225 -6.07 0.51 -9.67
N TYR A 226 -4.99 1.24 -9.91
CA TYR A 226 -4.15 1.81 -8.87
C TYR A 226 -4.34 3.32 -8.80
N TYR A 227 -4.25 3.85 -7.59
CA TYR A 227 -4.37 5.26 -7.28
C TYR A 227 -3.14 5.70 -6.50
N ARG A 228 -2.49 6.77 -6.96
CA ARG A 228 -1.52 7.53 -6.16
C ARG A 228 -2.13 8.89 -5.85
N VAL A 229 -2.19 9.23 -4.57
CA VAL A 229 -2.60 10.55 -4.11
C VAL A 229 -1.42 11.20 -3.39
N ILE A 230 -1.11 12.43 -3.78
CA ILE A 230 -0.11 13.26 -3.11
C ILE A 230 -0.82 14.49 -2.57
N GLY A 231 -0.52 14.89 -1.35
CA GLY A 231 -0.98 16.16 -0.78
C GLY A 231 0.04 16.75 0.17
N ARG A 232 -0.01 18.07 0.35
CA ARG A 232 0.88 18.80 1.25
C ARG A 232 0.13 19.26 2.48
N LYS A 233 0.68 19.07 3.67
CA LYS A 233 0.01 19.45 4.92
C LYS A 233 -0.24 20.96 4.97
N ALA A 234 -1.48 21.37 5.22
CA ALA A 234 -1.78 22.78 5.43
C ALA A 234 -1.14 23.33 6.70
N THR A 235 -0.80 24.61 6.67
CA THR A 235 -0.39 25.37 7.86
C THR A 235 -1.65 25.71 8.66
N SER A 236 -1.79 25.17 9.88
CA SER A 236 -2.94 25.53 10.73
C SER A 236 -2.74 26.94 11.32
N ALA A 237 -3.72 27.82 11.08
CA ALA A 237 -3.82 29.10 11.76
C ALA A 237 -4.48 28.96 13.15
N ASP A 238 -5.24 27.89 13.39
CA ASP A 238 -6.01 27.65 14.63
C ASP A 238 -5.18 27.06 15.78
N GLU A 239 -3.87 26.87 15.60
CA GLU A 239 -2.93 26.50 16.67
C GLU A 239 -1.93 27.64 16.95
N LEU A 240 -2.41 28.89 16.85
CA LEU A 240 -1.76 30.14 17.26
C LEU A 240 -2.17 30.51 18.69
#